data_AF-A0A9K3HLY1-F1
#
_entry.id   AF-A0A9K3HLY1-F1
#
_cell.length_a   1.000
_cell.length_b   1.000
_cell.length_c   1.000
_cell.angle_alpha   90.00
_cell.angle_beta   90.00
_cell.angle_gamma   90.00
#
_symmetry.space_group_name_H-M   'P 1'
#
loop_
_entity.id
_entity.type
_entity.pdbx_description
1 polymer ?
#
loop_
_entity_poly.entity_id
_entity_poly.type
_entity_poly.pdbx_seq_one_letter_code
_entity_poly.pdbx_strand_id
1 'polypeptide(L)'
;MQTHINAALYQKTIWSCDLMEGFDTSFSMNCKEKVEKLEEKVMTLFIDYENGGLITLQLLELIDDIERMGLGYRFQPDITRVLSKVASKHYATKEEEEDNLHAVSLEFRLLRQHGFSVSQDFLKRFKDTDGGLIGCLHADVEATLSLYEASYLALEGELDLDDAKLIVVKSLLNLNKSQ
;
A
#
# COMPACT_ATOMS: atom_id res chain seq x y z
N MET A 1 -62.41 -7.98 -5.33
CA MET A 1 -61.20 -7.86 -4.50
C MET A 1 -60.10 -7.30 -5.39
N GLN A 2 -59.82 -5.99 -5.28
CA GLN A 2 -58.75 -5.34 -6.03
C GLN A 2 -57.52 -5.29 -5.12
N THR A 3 -56.51 -6.09 -5.39
CA THR A 3 -55.21 -5.99 -4.69
C THR A 3 -54.44 -4.80 -5.27
N HIS A 4 -54.42 -3.69 -4.53
CA HIS A 4 -53.53 -2.57 -4.80
C HIS A 4 -52.09 -3.00 -4.47
N ILE A 5 -51.29 -3.28 -5.49
CA ILE A 5 -49.83 -3.44 -5.32
C ILE A 5 -49.27 -2.03 -5.10
N ASN A 6 -48.76 -1.78 -3.89
CA ASN A 6 -48.17 -0.50 -3.51
C ASN A 6 -46.79 -0.39 -4.18
N ALA A 7 -46.77 0.10 -5.41
CA ALA A 7 -45.57 0.21 -6.25
C ALA A 7 -44.77 1.46 -5.89
N ALA A 8 -44.12 1.50 -4.73
CA ALA A 8 -43.03 2.43 -4.46
C ALA A 8 -42.20 1.99 -3.26
N LEU A 9 -41.02 1.39 -3.48
CA LEU A 9 -40.03 1.17 -2.43
C LEU A 9 -38.58 0.96 -2.94
N TYR A 10 -38.24 1.50 -4.11
CA TYR A 10 -36.84 1.54 -4.58
C TYR A 10 -36.47 2.94 -5.02
N GLN A 11 -35.29 3.41 -4.58
CA GLN A 11 -34.73 4.68 -5.00
C GLN A 11 -34.35 4.61 -6.48
N LYS A 12 -34.60 5.70 -7.22
CA LYS A 12 -34.21 5.81 -8.63
C LYS A 12 -32.69 5.78 -8.76
N THR A 13 -32.20 5.15 -9.82
CA THR A 13 -30.78 5.10 -10.16
C THR A 13 -30.22 6.51 -10.37
N ILE A 14 -29.00 6.74 -9.88
CA ILE A 14 -28.22 7.97 -10.12
C ILE A 14 -27.80 8.14 -11.58
N TRP A 15 -27.83 7.06 -12.36
CA TRP A 15 -27.49 7.04 -13.77
C TRP A 15 -28.75 7.24 -14.63
N SER A 16 -28.78 8.31 -15.43
CA SER A 16 -29.78 8.49 -16.50
C SER A 16 -29.28 7.88 -17.81
N CYS A 17 -30.20 7.47 -18.69
CA CYS A 17 -29.85 7.01 -20.04
C CYS A 17 -29.08 8.09 -20.81
N ASP A 18 -29.49 9.36 -20.69
CA ASP A 18 -28.80 10.49 -21.32
C ASP A 18 -27.33 10.63 -20.87
N LEU A 19 -27.04 10.35 -19.60
CA LEU A 19 -25.67 10.37 -19.09
C LEU A 19 -24.86 9.20 -19.64
N MET A 20 -25.47 8.01 -19.77
CA MET A 20 -24.82 6.84 -20.35
C MET A 20 -24.49 7.03 -21.83
N GLU A 21 -25.38 7.67 -22.58
CA GLU A 21 -25.20 7.94 -24.02
C GLU A 21 -24.19 9.08 -24.28
N GLY A 22 -23.95 9.95 -23.29
CA GLY A 22 -23.02 11.07 -23.38
C GLY A 22 -21.55 10.75 -23.06
N PHE A 23 -21.21 9.51 -22.69
CA PHE A 23 -19.82 9.16 -22.39
C PHE A 23 -18.99 9.06 -23.68
N ASP A 24 -18.21 10.10 -23.93
CA ASP A 24 -17.12 10.04 -24.90
C ASP A 24 -15.89 9.40 -24.26
N THR A 25 -15.48 8.23 -24.77
CA THR A 25 -14.26 7.54 -24.35
C THR A 25 -13.04 7.92 -25.17
N SER A 26 -13.18 8.84 -26.15
CA SER A 26 -12.09 9.22 -27.02
C SER A 26 -11.09 10.12 -26.30
N PHE A 27 -9.91 9.57 -26.03
CA PHE A 27 -8.78 10.34 -25.51
C PHE A 27 -8.10 11.09 -26.67
N SER A 28 -7.79 12.37 -26.47
CA SER A 28 -7.03 13.16 -27.44
C SER A 28 -5.63 12.56 -27.68
N MET A 29 -5.17 12.57 -28.92
CA MET A 29 -3.87 12.00 -29.31
C MET A 29 -2.68 12.62 -28.55
N ASN A 30 -2.76 13.91 -28.22
CA ASN A 30 -1.77 14.62 -27.39
C ASN A 30 -1.71 14.08 -25.95
N CYS A 31 -2.83 13.61 -25.39
CA CYS A 31 -2.84 12.97 -24.07
C CYS A 31 -2.15 11.61 -24.12
N LYS A 32 -2.33 10.85 -25.19
CA LYS A 32 -1.71 9.52 -25.34
C LYS A 32 -0.18 9.60 -25.37
N GLU A 33 0.39 10.48 -26.20
CA GLU A 33 1.84 10.66 -26.27
C GLU A 33 2.45 11.12 -24.94
N LYS A 34 1.73 11.96 -24.18
CA LYS A 34 2.17 12.40 -22.85
C LYS A 34 2.17 11.26 -21.85
N VAL A 35 1.16 10.38 -21.89
CA VAL A 35 1.08 9.19 -21.05
C VAL A 35 2.25 8.27 -21.35
N GLU A 36 2.51 7.95 -22.61
CA GLU A 36 3.63 7.08 -23.01
C GLU A 36 4.98 7.62 -22.52
N LYS A 37 5.23 8.94 -22.66
CA LYS A 37 6.45 9.58 -22.14
C LYS A 37 6.57 9.55 -20.62
N LEU A 38 5.44 9.58 -19.89
CA LEU A 38 5.45 9.47 -18.44
C LEU A 38 5.65 8.01 -18.00
N GLU A 39 5.04 7.06 -18.70
CA GLU A 39 5.28 5.63 -18.48
C GLU A 39 6.76 5.29 -18.68
N GLU A 40 7.40 5.79 -19.75
CA GLU A 40 8.85 5.64 -19.96
C GLU A 40 9.69 6.18 -18.79
N LYS A 41 9.32 7.33 -18.21
CA LYS A 41 10.02 7.88 -17.04
C LYS A 41 9.87 6.98 -15.82
N VAL A 42 8.69 6.44 -15.56
CA VAL A 42 8.50 5.47 -14.46
C VAL A 42 9.37 4.23 -14.69
N MET A 43 9.44 3.74 -15.93
CA MET A 43 10.31 2.61 -16.29
C MET A 43 11.79 2.90 -16.03
N THR A 44 12.26 4.13 -16.27
CA THR A 44 13.64 4.49 -15.94
C THR A 44 13.94 4.42 -14.45
N LEU A 45 12.98 4.76 -13.58
CA LEU A 45 13.16 4.64 -12.12
C LEU A 45 13.32 3.19 -11.66
N PHE A 46 12.60 2.24 -12.27
CA PHE A 46 12.79 0.82 -12.00
C PHE A 46 14.18 0.35 -12.45
N ILE A 47 14.63 0.77 -13.64
CA ILE A 47 15.98 0.45 -14.14
C ILE A 47 17.07 1.05 -13.23
N ASP A 48 16.88 2.28 -12.75
CA ASP A 48 17.81 2.94 -11.85
C ASP A 48 17.95 2.18 -10.52
N TYR A 49 16.85 1.68 -9.95
CA TYR A 49 16.93 0.77 -8.80
C TYR A 49 17.74 -0.49 -9.10
N GLU A 50 17.51 -1.12 -10.25
CA GLU A 50 18.22 -2.34 -10.65
C GLU A 50 19.72 -2.11 -10.83
N ASN A 51 20.12 -0.89 -11.20
CA ASN A 51 21.51 -0.46 -11.33
C ASN A 51 22.11 0.09 -10.03
N GLY A 52 21.35 0.10 -8.93
CA GLY A 52 21.79 0.61 -7.63
C GLY A 52 21.78 2.13 -7.50
N GLY A 53 21.11 2.85 -8.41
CA GLY A 53 20.95 4.30 -8.37
C GLY A 53 19.79 4.79 -7.49
N LEU A 54 18.88 3.90 -7.08
CA LEU A 54 17.73 4.19 -6.21
C LEU A 54 17.80 3.33 -4.95
N ILE A 55 17.55 3.93 -3.78
CA ILE A 55 17.48 3.18 -2.51
C ILE A 55 16.15 2.42 -2.41
N THR A 56 16.14 1.33 -1.62
CA THR A 56 14.96 0.45 -1.49
C THR A 56 13.70 1.19 -1.02
N LEU A 57 13.81 2.09 -0.04
CA LEU A 57 12.66 2.84 0.47
C LEU A 57 11.96 3.65 -0.64
N GLN A 58 12.72 4.42 -1.42
CA GLN A 58 12.18 5.23 -2.52
C GLN A 58 11.51 4.38 -3.60
N LEU A 59 12.03 3.18 -3.86
CA LEU A 59 11.38 2.24 -4.76
C LEU A 59 10.02 1.79 -4.20
N LEU A 60 9.97 1.43 -2.92
CA LEU A 60 8.75 0.92 -2.28
C LEU A 60 7.67 2.01 -2.23
N GLU A 61 8.04 3.25 -1.91
CA GLU A 61 7.14 4.42 -1.97
C GLU A 61 6.59 4.63 -3.39
N LEU A 62 7.46 4.56 -4.42
CA LEU A 62 7.04 4.66 -5.82
C LEU A 62 6.03 3.57 -6.20
N ILE A 63 6.27 2.33 -5.79
CA ILE A 63 5.35 1.21 -6.05
C ILE A 63 4.01 1.45 -5.34
N ASP A 64 4.05 1.86 -4.08
CA ASP A 64 2.84 2.13 -3.30
C ASP A 64 1.99 3.24 -3.93
N ASP A 65 2.62 4.33 -4.37
CA ASP A 65 1.95 5.41 -5.09
C ASP A 65 1.32 4.93 -6.39
N ILE A 66 2.07 4.16 -7.21
CA ILE A 66 1.57 3.61 -8.48
C ILE A 66 0.34 2.73 -8.25
N GLU A 67 0.37 1.87 -7.24
CA GLU A 67 -0.74 0.97 -6.92
C GLU A 67 -1.96 1.72 -6.38
N ARG A 68 -1.75 2.68 -5.47
CA ARG A 68 -2.81 3.54 -4.91
C ARG A 68 -3.47 4.42 -5.97
N MET A 69 -2.74 4.84 -6.99
CA MET A 69 -3.27 5.57 -8.15
C MET A 69 -4.07 4.67 -9.11
N GLY A 70 -4.15 3.36 -8.87
CA GLY A 70 -4.81 2.41 -9.75
C GLY A 70 -4.02 2.14 -11.04
N LEU A 71 -2.72 2.45 -11.06
CA LEU A 71 -1.84 2.28 -12.22
C LEU A 71 -0.99 1.00 -12.15
N GLY A 72 -1.08 0.22 -11.06
CA GLY A 72 -0.29 -1.01 -10.88
C GLY A 72 -0.36 -1.99 -12.06
N TYR A 73 -1.52 -2.09 -12.71
CA TYR A 73 -1.71 -2.96 -13.88
C TYR A 73 -0.82 -2.61 -15.08
N ARG A 74 -0.37 -1.35 -15.20
CA ARG A 74 0.51 -0.88 -16.27
C ARG A 74 1.94 -1.37 -16.10
N PHE A 75 2.38 -1.52 -14.85
CA PHE A 75 3.76 -1.80 -14.47
C PHE A 75 3.93 -3.16 -13.78
N GLN A 76 2.91 -4.03 -13.84
CA GLN A 76 2.89 -5.30 -13.12
C GLN A 76 4.13 -6.17 -13.35
N PRO A 77 4.67 -6.32 -14.58
CA PRO A 77 5.91 -7.08 -14.80
C PRO A 77 7.13 -6.46 -14.11
N ASP A 78 7.25 -5.14 -14.14
CA ASP A 78 8.38 -4.41 -13.57
C ASP A 78 8.33 -4.39 -12.05
N ILE A 79 7.14 -4.12 -11.47
CA ILE A 79 6.88 -4.21 -10.03
C ILE A 79 7.24 -5.60 -9.52
N THR A 80 6.76 -6.65 -10.19
CA THR A 80 7.08 -8.05 -9.81
C THR A 80 8.59 -8.30 -9.86
N ARG A 81 9.28 -7.81 -10.89
CA ARG A 81 10.73 -7.97 -11.06
C ARG A 81 11.52 -7.29 -9.93
N VAL A 82 11.22 -6.03 -9.63
CA VAL A 82 11.96 -5.27 -8.61
C VAL A 82 11.62 -5.76 -7.19
N LEU A 83 10.37 -6.12 -6.89
CA LEU A 83 10.00 -6.73 -5.61
C LEU A 83 10.65 -8.09 -5.41
N SER A 84 10.82 -8.89 -6.47
CA SER A 84 11.59 -10.15 -6.39
C SER A 84 13.04 -9.91 -5.97
N LYS A 85 13.65 -8.80 -6.41
CA LYS A 85 15.00 -8.39 -5.98
C LYS A 85 15.01 -7.91 -4.53
N VAL A 86 14.02 -7.13 -4.11
CA VAL A 86 13.85 -6.72 -2.70
C VAL A 86 13.72 -7.95 -1.81
N ALA A 87 12.85 -8.89 -2.15
CA ALA A 87 12.66 -10.14 -1.40
C ALA A 87 13.96 -10.96 -1.33
N SER A 88 14.69 -11.06 -2.45
CA SER A 88 15.97 -11.77 -2.48
C SER A 88 17.02 -11.16 -1.54
N LYS A 89 17.07 -9.82 -1.45
CA LYS A 89 17.92 -9.11 -0.48
C LYS A 89 17.45 -9.40 0.94
N HIS A 90 16.16 -9.23 1.22
CA HIS A 90 15.54 -9.49 2.52
C HIS A 90 15.92 -10.86 3.09
N TYR A 91 15.89 -11.93 2.27
CA TYR A 91 16.26 -13.27 2.73
C TYR A 91 17.77 -13.51 2.85
N ALA A 92 18.59 -12.75 2.13
CA ALA A 92 20.04 -12.91 2.11
C ALA A 92 20.74 -12.17 3.25
N THR A 93 20.26 -10.97 3.60
CA THR A 93 20.86 -10.12 4.63
C THR A 93 20.31 -10.47 6.01
N LYS A 94 21.16 -11.06 6.86
CA LYS A 94 20.92 -11.15 8.32
C LYS A 94 21.56 -10.00 9.11
N GLU A 95 22.34 -9.13 8.46
CA GLU A 95 23.31 -8.25 9.14
C GLU A 95 23.04 -6.74 8.97
N GLU A 96 22.20 -6.31 8.03
CA GLU A 96 21.79 -4.91 7.88
C GLU A 96 20.29 -4.82 8.16
N GLU A 97 19.93 -4.77 9.44
CA GLU A 97 18.55 -4.55 9.84
C GLU A 97 18.18 -3.09 9.61
N GLU A 98 17.22 -2.83 8.73
CA GLU A 98 16.65 -1.48 8.53
C GLU A 98 15.93 -1.03 9.81
N ASP A 99 16.41 0.07 10.40
CA ASP A 99 15.91 0.67 11.64
C ASP A 99 14.73 1.62 11.41
N ASN A 100 14.38 1.90 10.15
CA ASN A 100 13.22 2.70 9.81
C ASN A 100 11.92 1.85 9.82
N LEU A 101 11.05 2.09 10.82
CA LEU A 101 9.78 1.39 10.96
C LEU A 101 8.84 1.58 9.76
N HIS A 102 8.83 2.77 9.14
CA HIS A 102 8.07 3.02 7.91
C HIS A 102 8.57 2.10 6.79
N ALA A 103 9.88 2.07 6.55
CA ALA A 103 10.48 1.29 5.47
C ALA A 103 10.20 -0.20 5.59
N VAL A 104 10.41 -0.78 6.77
CA VAL A 104 10.21 -2.22 7.01
C VAL A 104 8.75 -2.62 7.00
N SER A 105 7.85 -1.74 7.45
CA SER A 105 6.41 -2.00 7.42
C SER A 105 5.88 -1.93 5.99
N LEU A 106 6.38 -0.98 5.19
CA LEU A 106 6.04 -0.84 3.79
C LEU A 106 6.58 -2.02 2.96
N GLU A 107 7.84 -2.40 3.18
CA GLU A 107 8.45 -3.58 2.56
C GLU A 107 7.64 -4.83 2.87
N PHE A 108 7.36 -5.08 4.16
CA PHE A 108 6.55 -6.23 4.59
C PHE A 108 5.19 -6.24 3.90
N ARG A 109 4.51 -5.09 3.86
CA ARG A 109 3.18 -4.94 3.27
C ARG A 109 3.21 -5.27 1.79
N LEU A 110 4.08 -4.62 1.01
CA LEU A 110 4.17 -4.81 -0.43
C LEU A 110 4.60 -6.24 -0.78
N LEU A 111 5.58 -6.80 -0.07
CA LEU A 111 6.01 -8.18 -0.30
C LEU A 111 4.86 -9.17 -0.07
N ARG A 112 4.08 -9.03 1.02
CA ARG A 112 2.91 -9.91 1.25
C ARG A 112 1.80 -9.72 0.24
N GLN A 113 1.49 -8.49 -0.14
CA GLN A 113 0.47 -8.21 -1.17
C GLN A 113 0.81 -8.86 -2.51
N HIS A 114 2.10 -8.97 -2.82
CA HIS A 114 2.62 -9.63 -4.03
C HIS A 114 2.91 -11.13 -3.84
N GLY A 115 2.50 -11.72 -2.71
CA GLY A 115 2.55 -13.17 -2.48
C GLY A 115 3.89 -13.70 -1.96
N PHE A 116 4.81 -12.83 -1.53
CA PHE A 116 6.05 -13.26 -0.87
C PHE A 116 5.80 -13.58 0.61
N SER A 117 6.42 -14.66 1.07
CA SER A 117 6.30 -15.13 2.46
C SER A 117 7.34 -14.46 3.38
N VAL A 118 7.02 -13.27 3.87
CA VAL A 118 7.84 -12.54 4.87
C VAL A 118 7.31 -12.72 6.28
N SER A 119 8.20 -12.86 7.27
CA SER A 119 7.84 -13.08 8.68
C SER A 119 7.47 -11.78 9.39
N GLN A 120 6.55 -11.85 10.37
CA GLN A 120 6.26 -10.74 11.29
C GLN A 120 7.44 -10.40 12.24
N ASP A 121 8.50 -11.21 12.24
CA ASP A 121 9.67 -11.05 13.11
C ASP A 121 10.35 -9.69 13.00
N PHE A 122 10.15 -8.95 11.91
CA PHE A 122 10.64 -7.59 11.76
C PHE A 122 10.17 -6.66 12.89
N LEU A 123 9.03 -6.97 13.53
CA LEU A 123 8.51 -6.20 14.67
C LEU A 123 9.33 -6.35 15.94
N LYS A 124 10.09 -7.43 16.10
CA LYS A 124 10.80 -7.73 17.36
C LYS A 124 11.78 -6.63 17.74
N ARG A 125 12.44 -5.99 16.76
CA ARG A 125 13.36 -4.87 17.01
C ARG A 125 12.66 -3.55 17.36
N PHE A 126 11.37 -3.43 17.06
CA PHE A 126 10.57 -2.26 17.38
C PHE A 126 9.74 -2.45 18.65
N LYS A 127 9.88 -3.58 19.34
CA LYS A 127 9.22 -3.84 20.63
C LYS A 127 10.14 -3.56 21.80
N ASP A 128 9.62 -2.92 22.84
CA ASP A 128 10.29 -2.73 24.13
C ASP A 128 10.20 -4.01 24.99
N THR A 129 10.82 -3.98 26.19
CA THR A 129 10.83 -5.12 27.11
C THR A 129 9.45 -5.51 27.63
N ASP A 130 8.48 -4.59 27.59
CA ASP A 130 7.10 -4.78 28.04
C ASP A 130 6.16 -5.14 26.87
N GLY A 131 6.69 -5.25 25.64
CA GLY A 131 5.94 -5.56 24.43
C GLY A 131 5.27 -4.36 23.75
N GLY A 132 5.50 -3.14 24.26
CA GLY A 132 5.10 -1.88 23.62
C GLY A 132 5.98 -1.56 22.42
N LEU A 133 5.53 -0.66 21.53
CA LEU A 133 6.36 -0.24 20.39
C LEU A 133 7.29 0.93 20.79
N ILE A 134 8.58 0.79 20.52
CA ILE A 134 9.62 1.77 20.84
C ILE A 134 9.41 3.01 19.96
N GLY A 135 9.30 4.18 20.59
CA GLY A 135 9.69 5.49 20.02
C GLY A 135 8.93 6.06 18.81
N CYS A 136 8.18 5.26 18.04
CA CYS A 136 7.66 5.69 16.72
C CYS A 136 6.23 6.26 16.76
N LEU A 137 5.40 5.84 17.71
CA LEU A 137 3.94 6.01 17.61
C LEU A 137 3.40 7.43 17.73
N HIS A 138 4.14 8.33 18.40
CA HIS A 138 3.68 9.69 18.68
C HIS A 138 4.40 10.78 17.89
N ALA A 139 5.60 10.49 17.37
CA ALA A 139 6.40 11.45 16.61
C ALA A 139 6.40 11.17 15.11
N ASP A 140 6.19 9.91 14.71
CA ASP A 140 6.29 9.48 13.31
C ASP A 140 4.94 8.92 12.82
N VAL A 141 4.14 9.81 12.25
CA VAL A 141 2.81 9.48 11.69
C VAL A 141 2.93 8.52 10.52
N GLU A 142 3.98 8.65 9.72
CA GLU A 142 4.19 7.84 8.52
C GLU A 142 4.53 6.39 8.89
N ALA A 143 5.47 6.19 9.81
CA ALA A 143 5.77 4.86 10.35
C ALA A 143 4.54 4.22 11.03
N THR A 144 3.78 5.02 11.78
CA THR A 144 2.55 4.57 12.44
C THR A 144 1.51 4.11 11.42
N LEU A 145 1.30 4.87 10.34
CA LEU A 145 0.35 4.54 9.29
C LEU A 145 0.79 3.32 8.48
N SER A 146 2.08 3.20 8.15
CA SER A 146 2.58 2.04 7.42
C SER A 146 2.47 0.76 8.25
N LEU A 147 2.75 0.82 9.55
CA LEU A 147 2.55 -0.33 10.44
C LEU A 147 1.06 -0.68 10.59
N TYR A 148 0.18 0.32 10.70
CA TYR A 148 -1.26 0.10 10.70
C TYR A 148 -1.70 -0.70 9.47
N GLU A 149 -1.29 -0.28 8.28
CA GLU A 149 -1.64 -0.95 7.02
C GLU A 149 -1.03 -2.34 6.91
N ALA A 150 0.24 -2.51 7.28
CA ALA A 150 0.94 -3.79 7.29
C ALA A 150 0.24 -4.82 8.20
N SER A 151 -0.28 -4.38 9.34
CA SER A 151 -0.96 -5.26 10.30
C SER A 151 -2.23 -5.94 9.75
N TYR A 152 -2.84 -5.40 8.68
CA TYR A 152 -3.99 -6.04 8.03
C TYR A 152 -3.63 -7.28 7.22
N LEU A 153 -2.33 -7.53 7.00
CA LEU A 153 -1.85 -8.71 6.28
C LEU A 153 -1.42 -9.84 7.21
N ALA A 154 -1.74 -9.75 8.49
CA ALA A 154 -1.51 -10.82 9.47
C ALA A 154 -2.19 -12.13 9.05
N LEU A 155 -1.47 -13.23 9.21
CA LEU A 155 -2.00 -14.59 9.09
C LEU A 155 -2.43 -15.12 10.46
N GLU A 156 -3.22 -16.18 10.48
CA GLU A 156 -3.61 -16.82 11.74
C GLU A 156 -2.38 -17.28 12.53
N GLY A 157 -2.31 -16.87 13.81
CA GLY A 157 -1.17 -17.14 14.70
C GLY A 157 -0.12 -16.03 14.76
N GLU A 158 -0.27 -14.97 13.96
CA GLU A 158 0.65 -13.83 13.95
C GLU A 158 0.27 -12.73 14.96
N LEU A 159 0.35 -13.10 16.24
CA LEU A 159 -0.07 -12.26 17.36
C LEU A 159 0.69 -10.94 17.47
N ASP A 160 1.95 -10.87 16.99
CA ASP A 160 2.73 -9.64 17.07
C ASP A 160 2.13 -8.53 16.19
N LEU A 161 1.60 -8.89 15.02
CA LEU A 161 0.90 -7.96 14.12
C LEU A 161 -0.46 -7.53 14.69
N ASP A 162 -1.19 -8.47 15.31
CA ASP A 162 -2.47 -8.16 15.98
C ASP A 162 -2.28 -7.17 17.14
N ASP A 163 -1.26 -7.40 17.98
CA ASP A 163 -0.89 -6.49 19.07
C ASP A 163 -0.45 -5.13 18.53
N ALA A 164 0.40 -5.12 17.50
CA ALA A 164 0.85 -3.90 16.85
C ALA A 164 -0.34 -3.08 16.32
N LYS A 165 -1.33 -3.73 15.71
CA LYS A 165 -2.56 -3.08 15.24
C LYS A 165 -3.31 -2.39 16.37
N LEU A 166 -3.49 -3.06 17.51
CA LEU A 166 -4.18 -2.49 18.68
C LEU A 166 -3.46 -1.25 19.21
N ILE A 167 -2.14 -1.33 19.33
CA ILE A 167 -1.30 -0.24 19.81
C ILE A 167 -1.39 0.97 18.85
N VAL A 168 -1.23 0.72 17.55
CA VAL A 168 -1.25 1.76 16.52
C VAL A 168 -2.62 2.43 16.41
N VAL A 169 -3.72 1.67 16.41
CA VAL A 169 -5.08 2.22 16.41
C VAL A 169 -5.31 3.14 17.60
N LYS A 170 -4.86 2.73 18.79
CA LYS A 170 -4.94 3.56 19.99
C LYS A 170 -4.14 4.85 19.83
N SER A 171 -2.94 4.79 19.26
CA SER A 171 -2.13 5.99 19.00
C SER A 171 -2.81 6.95 18.02
N LEU A 172 -3.27 6.44 16.87
CA LEU A 172 -3.95 7.22 15.83
C LEU A 172 -5.23 7.90 16.36
N LEU A 173 -6.00 7.21 17.20
CA LEU A 173 -7.18 7.79 17.85
C LEU A 173 -6.84 8.91 18.84
N ASN A 174 -5.68 8.85 19.50
CA ASN A 174 -5.23 9.89 20.42
C ASN A 174 -4.70 11.12 19.67
N LEU A 175 -4.07 10.94 18.51
CA LEU A 175 -3.67 12.03 17.62
C LEU A 175 -4.88 12.85 17.16
N ASN A 176 -5.97 12.18 16.74
CA ASN A 176 -7.20 12.84 16.29
C ASN A 176 -7.95 13.61 17.40
N LYS A 177 -7.71 13.30 18.68
CA LYS A 177 -8.33 14.01 19.82
C LYS A 177 -7.56 15.25 20.26
N SER A 178 -6.36 15.46 19.75
CA SER A 178 -5.46 16.55 20.15
C SER A 178 -5.52 17.75 19.19
N GLN A 179 -6.47 17.75 18.25
CA GLN A 179 -6.83 18.84 17.33
C GLN A 179 -8.22 19.37 17.67
#